data_AF-A0AAJ2E6V3-F1
#
_entry.id   AF-A0AAJ2E6V3-F1
#
_cell.length_a   1.000
_cell.length_b   1.000
_cell.length_c   1.000
_cell.angle_alpha   90.00
_cell.angle_beta   90.00
_cell.angle_gamma   90.00
#
_symmetry.space_group_name_H-M   'P 1'
#
loop_
_entity.id
_entity.type
_entity.pdbx_description
1 polymer ?
#
loop_
_entity_poly.entity_id
_entity_poly.type
_entity_poly.pdbx_seq_one_letter_code
_entity_poly.pdbx_strand_id
1 'polypeptide(L)'
;MSVKANKAKGAKDYRAVAHLASACATGNADAADLRGLSRSEWARLACVMVGAADVSDVESSLSPLLTKIPEDSRVPLYYVLQQMLLHSALHASERNRILKALNRLQPSAERRLSLHCAAERLSIALKRAAFPYDALADESVQRQLWGWFQAIPGAYVPGLLEVCAFHGA
;
A
#
# COMPACT_ATOMS: atom_id res chain seq x y z
N MET A 1 -10.25 -1.94 -15.73
CA MET A 1 -9.37 -0.81 -16.10
C MET A 1 -10.10 0.11 -17.07
N SER A 2 -9.98 1.43 -16.92
CA SER A 2 -10.65 2.42 -17.80
C SER A 2 -9.89 2.60 -19.11
N VAL A 3 -10.61 2.78 -20.23
CA VAL A 3 -10.05 3.08 -21.58
C VAL A 3 -9.12 4.31 -21.53
N LYS A 4 -9.44 5.29 -20.68
CA LYS A 4 -8.62 6.49 -20.43
C LYS A 4 -7.24 6.13 -19.87
N ALA A 5 -7.20 5.27 -18.85
CA ALA A 5 -5.96 4.85 -18.20
C ALA A 5 -5.06 4.05 -19.16
N ASN A 6 -5.65 3.14 -19.95
CA ASN A 6 -4.91 2.38 -20.96
C ASN A 6 -4.30 3.29 -22.04
N LYS A 7 -5.07 4.29 -22.51
CA LYS A 7 -4.59 5.28 -23.50
C LYS A 7 -3.47 6.16 -22.93
N ALA A 8 -3.58 6.60 -21.67
CA ALA A 8 -2.56 7.41 -21.02
C ALA A 8 -1.27 6.62 -20.72
N LYS A 9 -1.41 5.39 -20.21
CA LYS A 9 -0.31 4.44 -19.99
C LYS A 9 0.48 4.21 -21.29
N GLY A 10 -0.20 3.83 -22.37
CA GLY A 10 0.44 3.47 -23.64
C GLY A 10 1.50 2.39 -23.43
N ALA A 11 2.71 2.63 -23.95
CA ALA A 11 3.85 1.71 -23.85
C ALA A 11 4.69 1.84 -22.57
N LYS A 12 4.26 2.65 -21.58
CA LYS A 12 5.04 2.86 -20.34
C LYS A 12 5.15 1.58 -19.52
N ASP A 13 6.34 1.34 -19.00
CA ASP A 13 6.60 0.30 -18.01
C ASP A 13 6.25 0.78 -16.58
N TYR A 14 6.41 -0.10 -15.60
CA TYR A 14 6.13 0.23 -14.20
C TYR A 14 6.95 1.42 -13.71
N ARG A 15 8.25 1.49 -14.03
CA ARG A 15 9.15 2.54 -13.54
C ARG A 15 8.72 3.91 -14.06
N ALA A 16 8.36 4.01 -15.33
CA ALA A 16 7.84 5.24 -15.94
C ALA A 16 6.52 5.67 -15.30
N VAL A 17 5.61 4.72 -15.03
CA VAL A 17 4.33 5.01 -14.36
C VAL A 17 4.53 5.44 -12.90
N ALA A 18 5.42 4.78 -12.16
CA ALA A 18 5.78 5.15 -10.79
C ALA A 18 6.46 6.53 -10.73
N HIS A 19 7.33 6.84 -11.69
CA HIS A 19 7.94 8.16 -11.82
C HIS A 19 6.90 9.24 -12.09
N LEU A 20 5.90 8.99 -12.94
CA LEU A 20 4.82 9.96 -13.15
C LEU A 20 3.97 10.17 -11.88
N ALA A 21 3.70 9.09 -11.14
CA ALA A 21 3.01 9.19 -9.86
C ALA A 21 3.81 10.00 -8.81
N SER A 22 5.15 9.90 -8.82
CA SER A 22 6.04 10.60 -7.88
C SER A 22 6.46 12.01 -8.33
N ALA A 23 6.69 12.27 -9.62
CA ALA A 23 7.03 13.59 -10.16
C ALA A 23 5.87 14.58 -10.02
N CYS A 24 4.63 14.09 -10.03
CA CYS A 24 3.47 14.89 -9.63
C CYS A 24 3.50 15.32 -8.16
N ALA A 25 4.26 14.63 -7.29
CA ALA A 25 4.37 14.96 -5.87
C ALA A 25 5.27 16.18 -5.63
N THR A 26 6.27 16.38 -6.48
CA THR A 26 7.26 17.46 -6.39
C THR A 26 6.88 18.68 -7.23
N GLY A 27 5.74 18.66 -7.92
CA GLY A 27 5.27 19.75 -8.79
C GLY A 27 6.01 19.86 -10.12
N ASN A 28 6.88 18.88 -10.45
CA ASN A 28 7.77 18.91 -11.61
C ASN A 28 7.22 18.19 -12.85
N ALA A 29 5.96 17.78 -12.85
CA ALA A 29 5.37 17.10 -14.01
C ALA A 29 4.69 18.12 -14.93
N ASP A 30 5.18 18.26 -16.15
CA ASP A 30 4.52 19.05 -17.19
C ASP A 30 3.11 18.48 -17.44
N ALA A 31 2.11 19.35 -17.62
CA ALA A 31 0.72 18.93 -17.86
C ALA A 31 0.58 18.00 -19.09
N ALA A 32 1.52 18.07 -20.04
CA ALA A 32 1.61 17.17 -21.19
C ALA A 32 1.95 15.72 -20.81
N ASP A 33 2.78 15.52 -19.78
CA ASP A 33 3.22 14.19 -19.33
C ASP A 33 2.11 13.42 -18.61
N LEU A 34 1.14 14.15 -18.04
CA LEU A 34 0.02 13.56 -17.30
C LEU A 34 -1.05 12.95 -18.20
N ARG A 35 -1.09 13.31 -19.49
CA ARG A 35 -2.03 12.80 -20.51
C ARG A 35 -3.49 12.70 -20.01
N GLY A 36 -3.91 13.69 -19.21
CA GLY A 36 -5.26 13.77 -18.66
C GLY A 36 -5.58 12.86 -17.47
N LEU A 37 -4.61 12.12 -16.92
CA LEU A 37 -4.74 11.44 -15.63
C LEU A 37 -4.28 12.35 -14.49
N SER A 38 -5.03 12.35 -13.39
CA SER A 38 -4.60 12.98 -12.14
C SER A 38 -3.46 12.19 -11.49
N ARG A 39 -2.79 12.80 -10.51
CA ARG A 39 -1.76 12.14 -9.69
C ARG A 39 -2.27 10.86 -9.03
N SER A 40 -3.49 10.89 -8.46
CA SER A 40 -4.08 9.72 -7.82
C SER A 40 -4.43 8.63 -8.83
N GLU A 41 -4.85 8.99 -10.04
CA GLU A 41 -5.07 8.03 -11.12
C GLU A 41 -3.76 7.34 -11.56
N TRP A 42 -2.64 8.10 -11.67
CA TRP A 42 -1.32 7.52 -11.96
C TRP A 42 -0.82 6.61 -10.84
N ALA A 43 -0.98 7.01 -9.58
CA ALA A 43 -0.57 6.21 -8.44
C ALA A 43 -1.38 4.91 -8.30
N ARG A 44 -2.70 4.96 -8.58
CA ARG A 44 -3.55 3.76 -8.65
C ARG A 44 -3.11 2.83 -9.78
N LEU A 45 -2.75 3.38 -10.93
CA LEU A 45 -2.23 2.59 -12.05
C LEU A 45 -0.89 1.93 -11.70
N ALA A 46 0.01 2.62 -11.00
CA ALA A 46 1.24 2.03 -10.48
C ALA A 46 0.94 0.82 -9.61
N CYS A 47 0.00 0.91 -8.64
CA CYS A 47 -0.37 -0.22 -7.80
C CYS A 47 -0.82 -1.45 -8.60
N VAL A 48 -1.61 -1.26 -9.65
CA VAL A 48 -2.08 -2.37 -10.52
C VAL A 48 -0.92 -2.97 -11.32
N MET A 49 0.03 -2.15 -11.76
CA MET A 49 1.17 -2.59 -12.58
C MET A 49 2.24 -3.32 -11.78
N VAL A 50 2.32 -3.11 -10.46
CA VAL A 50 3.30 -3.80 -9.59
C VAL A 50 3.26 -5.31 -9.78
N GLY A 51 2.07 -5.91 -9.85
CA GLY A 51 1.96 -7.36 -9.97
C GLY A 51 2.18 -7.94 -11.35
N ALA A 52 2.17 -7.11 -12.39
CA ALA A 52 2.43 -7.51 -13.76
C ALA A 52 3.92 -7.41 -14.14
N ALA A 53 4.72 -6.70 -13.35
CA ALA A 53 6.05 -6.27 -13.77
C ALA A 53 7.21 -7.15 -13.25
N ASP A 54 6.93 -8.20 -12.45
CA ASP A 54 7.92 -9.14 -11.85
C ASP A 54 9.19 -8.44 -11.37
N VAL A 55 9.01 -7.27 -10.75
CA VAL A 55 10.11 -6.36 -10.43
C VAL A 55 10.77 -6.88 -9.16
N SER A 56 12.04 -7.27 -9.26
CA SER A 56 12.86 -7.65 -8.11
C SER A 56 13.31 -6.44 -7.26
N ASP A 57 13.27 -5.23 -7.83
CA ASP A 57 13.74 -3.95 -7.25
C ASP A 57 12.61 -3.07 -6.66
N VAL A 58 11.42 -3.61 -6.35
CA VAL A 58 10.26 -2.80 -5.94
C VAL A 58 10.48 -2.12 -4.58
N GLU A 59 11.39 -2.62 -3.74
CA GLU A 59 11.60 -2.12 -2.37
C GLU A 59 11.85 -0.61 -2.31
N SER A 60 12.50 -0.01 -3.31
CA SER A 60 12.74 1.45 -3.36
C SER A 60 11.55 2.27 -3.88
N SER A 61 10.42 1.63 -4.22
CA SER A 61 9.28 2.24 -4.94
C SER A 61 7.90 1.90 -4.37
N LEU A 62 7.82 1.16 -3.26
CA LEU A 62 6.56 0.79 -2.64
C LEU A 62 5.81 2.02 -2.11
N SER A 63 4.85 2.48 -2.91
CA SER A 63 3.91 3.55 -2.58
C SER A 63 2.73 3.01 -1.78
N PRO A 64 1.87 3.86 -1.21
CA PRO A 64 0.62 3.41 -0.60
C PRO A 64 -0.23 2.61 -1.60
N LEU A 65 -0.92 1.55 -1.14
CA LEU A 65 -1.92 0.82 -1.92
C LEU A 65 -3.17 1.70 -2.06
N LEU A 66 -3.30 2.37 -3.21
CA LEU A 66 -4.38 3.32 -3.46
C LEU A 66 -5.56 2.74 -4.23
N THR A 67 -5.54 1.45 -4.53
CA THR A 67 -6.63 0.73 -5.21
C THR A 67 -6.61 -0.75 -4.86
N LYS A 68 -7.77 -1.41 -4.97
CA LYS A 68 -7.84 -2.87 -4.94
C LYS A 68 -7.02 -3.43 -6.09
N ILE A 69 -6.15 -4.38 -5.79
CA ILE A 69 -5.44 -5.19 -6.79
C ILE A 69 -6.23 -6.50 -6.97
N PRO A 70 -6.35 -7.03 -8.21
CA PRO A 70 -7.00 -8.33 -8.43
C PRO A 70 -6.36 -9.44 -7.61
N GLU A 71 -7.18 -10.34 -7.07
CA GLU A 71 -6.76 -11.42 -6.16
C GLU A 71 -5.77 -12.39 -6.83
N ASP A 72 -5.87 -12.58 -8.14
CA ASP A 72 -4.95 -13.45 -8.90
C ASP A 72 -3.59 -12.80 -9.23
N SER A 73 -3.37 -11.55 -8.81
CA SER A 73 -2.12 -10.82 -9.10
C SER A 73 -1.06 -11.10 -8.05
N ARG A 74 0.17 -11.41 -8.49
CA ARG A 74 1.31 -11.52 -7.58
C ARG A 74 1.68 -10.13 -7.08
N VAL A 75 1.58 -9.86 -5.78
CA VAL A 75 1.88 -8.53 -5.22
C VAL A 75 2.93 -8.60 -4.11
N PRO A 76 3.69 -7.51 -3.86
CA PRO A 76 4.58 -7.40 -2.73
C PRO A 76 3.84 -7.62 -1.41
N LEU A 77 4.50 -8.32 -0.48
CA LEU A 77 3.98 -8.60 0.86
C LEU A 77 3.53 -7.32 1.61
N TYR A 78 4.15 -6.18 1.31
CA TYR A 78 3.75 -4.91 1.90
C TYR A 78 2.33 -4.47 1.46
N TYR A 79 1.94 -4.69 0.20
CA TYR A 79 0.59 -4.38 -0.28
C TYR A 79 -0.44 -5.32 0.34
N VAL A 80 -0.07 -6.59 0.50
CA VAL A 80 -0.87 -7.58 1.21
C VAL A 80 -1.12 -7.14 2.66
N LEU A 81 -0.06 -6.71 3.37
CA LEU A 81 -0.16 -6.18 4.72
C LEU A 81 -1.11 -4.96 4.77
N GLN A 82 -0.98 -4.03 3.82
CA GLN A 82 -1.83 -2.85 3.73
C GLN A 82 -3.30 -3.23 3.49
N GLN A 83 -3.57 -4.18 2.60
CA GLN A 83 -4.92 -4.67 2.31
C GLN A 83 -5.57 -5.34 3.53
N MET A 84 -4.82 -6.19 4.24
CA MET A 84 -5.28 -6.81 5.48
C MET A 84 -5.61 -5.76 6.56
N LEU A 85 -4.74 -4.76 6.75
CA LEU A 85 -4.98 -3.68 7.71
C LEU A 85 -6.17 -2.82 7.30
N LEU A 86 -6.31 -2.52 6.02
CA LEU A 86 -7.45 -1.76 5.48
C LEU A 86 -8.78 -2.45 5.78
N HIS A 87 -8.87 -3.76 5.53
CA HIS A 87 -10.09 -4.54 5.77
C HIS A 87 -10.41 -4.68 7.26
N SER A 88 -9.40 -4.87 8.12
CA SER A 88 -9.61 -5.07 9.56
C SER A 88 -9.78 -3.78 10.36
N ALA A 89 -9.36 -2.62 9.85
CA ALA A 89 -9.28 -1.38 10.63
C ALA A 89 -10.64 -0.82 11.10
N LEU A 90 -11.74 -1.08 10.39
CA LEU A 90 -13.08 -0.55 10.73
C LEU A 90 -13.68 -1.22 11.98
N HIS A 91 -13.42 -2.51 12.17
CA HIS A 91 -13.96 -3.28 13.29
C HIS A 91 -12.92 -3.43 14.38
N ALA A 92 -13.17 -2.84 15.56
CA ALA A 92 -12.20 -2.84 16.66
C ALA A 92 -11.78 -4.25 17.09
N SER A 93 -12.70 -5.23 17.07
CA SER A 93 -12.41 -6.63 17.37
C SER A 93 -11.41 -7.24 16.38
N GLU A 94 -11.65 -7.06 15.08
CA GLU A 94 -10.79 -7.57 14.00
C GLU A 94 -9.44 -6.85 13.99
N ARG A 95 -9.44 -5.52 14.06
CA ARG A 95 -8.22 -4.70 14.19
C ARG A 95 -7.36 -5.19 15.34
N ASN A 96 -7.92 -5.37 16.54
CA ASN A 96 -7.18 -5.81 17.71
C ASN A 96 -6.65 -7.24 17.56
N ARG A 97 -7.42 -8.13 16.91
CA ARG A 97 -6.97 -9.49 16.58
C ARG A 97 -5.76 -9.46 15.64
N ILE A 98 -5.82 -8.68 14.56
CA ILE A 98 -4.71 -8.52 13.60
C ILE A 98 -3.48 -7.90 14.27
N LEU A 99 -3.67 -6.80 15.01
CA LEU A 99 -2.59 -6.14 15.75
C LEU A 99 -1.91 -7.10 16.72
N LYS A 100 -2.67 -7.95 17.42
CA LYS A 100 -2.12 -8.97 18.31
C LYS A 100 -1.29 -10.01 17.55
N ALA A 101 -1.74 -10.46 16.38
CA ALA A 101 -0.99 -11.39 15.54
C ALA A 101 0.32 -10.77 15.03
N LEU A 102 0.24 -9.57 14.44
CA LEU A 102 1.41 -8.85 13.93
C LEU A 102 2.41 -8.49 15.03
N ASN A 103 1.94 -8.06 16.21
CA ASN A 103 2.81 -7.71 17.33
C ASN A 103 3.59 -8.90 17.91
N ARG A 104 3.20 -10.15 17.63
CA ARG A 104 4.02 -11.32 18.00
C ARG A 104 5.27 -11.44 17.14
N LEU A 105 5.24 -10.89 15.93
CA LEU A 105 6.36 -10.89 14.97
C LEU A 105 7.32 -9.73 15.19
N GLN A 106 6.99 -8.80 16.09
CA GLN A 106 7.74 -7.57 16.30
C GLN A 106 8.33 -7.51 17.72
N PRO A 107 9.64 -7.72 17.88
CA PRO A 107 10.28 -7.68 19.20
C PRO A 107 10.28 -6.28 19.84
N SER A 108 10.37 -5.21 19.04
CA SER A 108 10.44 -3.84 19.55
C SER A 108 9.09 -3.35 20.09
N ALA A 109 9.04 -2.95 21.36
CA ALA A 109 7.85 -2.33 21.97
C ALA A 109 7.46 -1.02 21.26
N GLU A 110 8.43 -0.21 20.87
CA GLU A 110 8.19 1.03 20.13
C GLU A 110 7.55 0.77 18.77
N ARG A 111 8.03 -0.24 18.03
CA ARG A 111 7.45 -0.62 16.74
C ARG A 111 6.03 -1.15 16.91
N ARG A 112 5.78 -1.98 17.94
CA ARG A 112 4.42 -2.46 18.27
C ARG A 112 3.45 -1.30 18.56
N LEU A 113 3.90 -0.30 19.32
CA LEU A 113 3.11 0.91 19.58
C LEU A 113 2.86 1.72 18.30
N SER A 114 3.90 1.86 17.46
CA SER A 114 3.80 2.56 16.17
C SER A 114 2.75 1.92 15.25
N LEU A 115 2.72 0.59 15.16
CA LEU A 115 1.69 -0.14 14.40
C LEU A 115 0.28 0.10 14.97
N HIS A 116 0.13 0.11 16.30
CA HIS A 116 -1.15 0.39 16.93
C HIS A 116 -1.64 1.81 16.59
N CYS A 117 -0.76 2.82 16.70
CA CYS A 117 -1.06 4.19 16.31
C CYS A 117 -1.47 4.29 14.83
N ALA A 118 -0.77 3.59 13.95
CA ALA A 118 -1.07 3.57 12.52
C ALA A 118 -2.46 2.98 12.24
N ALA A 119 -2.80 1.85 12.88
CA ALA A 119 -4.09 1.19 12.70
C ALA A 119 -5.27 2.02 13.25
N GLU A 120 -5.09 2.70 14.39
CA GLU A 120 -6.10 3.62 14.91
C GLU A 120 -6.32 4.81 13.97
N ARG A 121 -5.23 5.43 13.48
CA ARG A 121 -5.30 6.51 12.48
C ARG A 121 -5.98 6.06 11.19
N LEU A 122 -5.62 4.88 10.69
CA LEU A 122 -6.25 4.29 9.50
C LEU A 122 -7.76 4.11 9.72
N SER A 123 -8.19 3.64 10.89
CA SER A 123 -9.61 3.49 11.21
C SER A 123 -10.38 4.82 11.19
N ILE A 124 -9.74 5.92 11.62
CA ILE A 124 -10.33 7.27 11.59
C ILE A 124 -10.38 7.78 10.15
N ALA A 125 -9.31 7.60 9.39
CA ALA A 125 -9.22 8.00 7.99
C ALA A 125 -10.28 7.28 7.13
N LEU A 126 -10.45 5.97 7.34
CA LEU A 126 -11.45 5.14 6.64
C LEU A 126 -12.88 5.64 6.82
N LYS A 127 -13.24 6.16 8.00
CA LYS A 127 -14.59 6.71 8.26
C LYS A 127 -14.90 7.96 7.44
N ARG A 128 -13.87 8.63 6.91
CA ARG A 128 -13.99 9.90 6.16
C ARG A 128 -13.70 9.73 4.67
N ALA A 129 -13.12 8.60 4.26
CA ALA A 129 -12.68 8.39 2.90
C ALA A 129 -13.87 8.06 1.99
N ALA A 130 -14.00 8.80 0.87
CA ALA A 130 -14.98 8.48 -0.17
C ALA A 130 -14.66 7.16 -0.88
N PHE A 131 -13.37 6.83 -0.97
CA PHE A 131 -12.87 5.55 -1.45
C PHE A 131 -11.93 4.95 -0.39
N PRO A 132 -12.16 3.74 0.13
CA PRO A 132 -11.43 3.22 1.30
C PRO A 132 -9.91 3.27 1.16
N TYR A 133 -9.37 2.95 -0.02
CA TYR A 133 -7.92 2.93 -0.27
C TYR A 133 -7.28 4.32 -0.21
N ASP A 134 -8.05 5.41 -0.36
CA ASP A 134 -7.52 6.76 -0.19
C ASP A 134 -7.12 7.03 1.28
N ALA A 135 -7.64 6.26 2.24
CA ALA A 135 -7.21 6.33 3.64
C ALA A 135 -5.73 5.93 3.82
N LEU A 136 -5.18 5.12 2.91
CA LEU A 136 -3.77 4.75 2.91
C LEU A 136 -2.88 5.87 2.36
N ALA A 137 -3.43 6.92 1.74
CA ALA A 137 -2.63 8.06 1.28
C ALA A 137 -2.07 8.93 2.42
N ASP A 138 -2.53 8.72 3.67
CA ASP A 138 -2.01 9.44 4.85
C ASP A 138 -0.53 9.10 5.10
N GLU A 139 0.34 10.10 4.90
CA GLU A 139 1.79 9.95 5.06
C GLU A 139 2.21 9.51 6.47
N SER A 140 1.47 9.91 7.50
CA SER A 140 1.77 9.50 8.87
C SER A 140 1.48 8.02 9.10
N VAL A 141 0.37 7.52 8.55
CA VAL A 141 0.04 6.09 8.55
C VAL A 141 1.11 5.33 7.78
N GLN A 142 1.46 5.81 6.59
CA GLN A 142 2.43 5.14 5.71
C GLN A 142 3.82 5.07 6.31
N ARG A 143 4.31 6.17 6.90
CA ARG A 143 5.61 6.20 7.59
C ARG A 143 5.68 5.19 8.73
N GLN A 144 4.61 5.10 9.53
CA GLN A 144 4.55 4.16 10.67
C GLN A 144 4.47 2.71 10.19
N LEU A 145 3.63 2.42 9.19
CA LEU A 145 3.50 1.08 8.62
C LEU A 145 4.79 0.62 7.94
N TRP A 146 5.42 1.50 7.15
CA TRP A 146 6.68 1.20 6.48
C TRP A 146 7.80 0.97 7.49
N GLY A 147 7.94 1.87 8.48
CA GLY A 147 8.92 1.71 9.56
C GLY A 147 8.69 0.46 10.42
N TRP A 148 7.43 0.00 10.56
CA TRP A 148 7.14 -1.28 11.19
C TRP A 148 7.56 -2.46 10.31
N PHE A 149 7.20 -2.44 9.03
CA PHE A 149 7.47 -3.50 8.06
C PHE A 149 8.97 -3.72 7.86
N GLN A 150 9.74 -2.65 7.66
CA GLN A 150 11.20 -2.72 7.51
C GLN A 150 11.92 -3.20 8.77
N ALA A 151 11.31 -3.04 9.94
CA ALA A 151 11.89 -3.44 11.22
C ALA A 151 11.56 -4.88 11.62
N ILE A 152 10.91 -5.67 10.75
CA ILE A 152 10.65 -7.09 11.02
C ILE A 152 11.93 -7.88 10.76
N PRO A 153 12.44 -8.63 11.76
CA PRO A 153 13.57 -9.53 11.53
C PRO A 153 13.24 -10.58 10.47
N GLY A 154 14.20 -10.88 9.58
CA GLY A 154 14.00 -11.84 8.49
C GLY A 154 13.45 -13.21 8.92
N ALA A 155 13.81 -13.67 10.12
CA ALA A 155 13.30 -14.91 10.72
C ALA A 155 11.78 -14.95 10.92
N TYR A 156 11.11 -13.79 10.97
CA TYR A 156 9.66 -13.68 11.18
C TYR A 156 8.88 -13.41 9.88
N VAL A 157 9.56 -13.27 8.73
CA VAL A 157 8.91 -13.09 7.41
C VAL A 157 7.98 -14.27 7.06
N PRO A 158 8.32 -15.55 7.30
CA PRO A 158 7.38 -16.65 7.11
C PRO A 158 6.10 -16.50 7.94
N GLY A 159 6.23 -16.10 9.21
CA GLY A 159 5.08 -15.85 10.07
C GLY A 159 4.21 -14.67 9.59
N LEU A 160 4.82 -13.65 8.98
CA LEU A 160 4.06 -12.57 8.34
C LEU A 160 3.27 -13.07 7.13
N LEU A 161 3.89 -13.89 6.29
CA LEU A 161 3.21 -14.51 5.14
C LEU A 161 2.01 -15.35 5.60
N GLU A 162 2.16 -16.15 6.66
CA GLU A 162 1.06 -16.94 7.22
C GLU A 162 -0.11 -16.07 7.72
N VAL A 163 0.20 -15.01 8.47
CA VAL A 163 -0.84 -14.08 8.96
C VAL A 163 -1.55 -13.42 7.79
N CYS A 164 -0.80 -12.98 6.78
CA CYS A 164 -1.34 -12.35 5.59
C CYS A 164 -2.23 -13.30 4.76
N ALA A 165 -1.79 -14.54 4.52
CA ALA A 165 -2.54 -15.54 3.78
C ALA A 165 -3.87 -15.91 4.47
N PHE A 166 -3.89 -15.97 5.80
CA PHE A 166 -5.11 -16.27 6.56
C PHE A 166 -6.18 -15.16 6.43
N HIS A 167 -5.78 -13.95 6.06
CA HIS A 167 -6.65 -12.77 6.07
C HIS A 167 -6.97 -12.20 4.67
N GLY A 168 -6.76 -12.99 3.61
CA GLY A 168 -7.29 -12.69 2.28
C GLY A 168 -6.41 -11.74 1.46
N ALA A 169 -5.15 -12.15 1.26
CA ALA A 169 -4.44 -11.91 0.01
C ALA A 169 -3.83 -13.21 -0.49
#